data_AF-A0A2W4TVF9-F1
#
_entry.id   AF-A0A2W4TVF9-F1
#
_cell.length_a   1.000
_cell.length_b   1.000
_cell.length_c   1.000
_cell.angle_alpha   90.00
_cell.angle_beta   90.00
_cell.angle_gamma   90.00
#
_symmetry.space_group_name_H-M   'P 1'
#
loop_
_entity.id
_entity.type
_entity.pdbx_description
1 polymer ?
#
loop_
_entity_poly.entity_id
_entity_poly.type
_entity_poly.pdbx_seq_one_letter_code
_entity_poly.pdbx_strand_id
1 'polypeptide(L)'
;MSEYKEPDGGTPEFDLQDGMALARAYLEDPSNVPCPHCGPDTIEVVCFLDARSMERGAAVPTSPDGNYTVILYCHSCGRAAALDLSRGEGEDQRDAA
;
A
#
# COMPACT_ATOMS: atom_id res chain seq x y z
N MET A 1 12.53 -3.49 36.25
CA MET A 1 12.68 -3.08 34.85
C MET A 1 11.62 -3.81 34.08
N SER A 2 10.61 -3.11 33.55
CA SER A 2 9.54 -3.76 32.79
C SER A 2 10.15 -4.25 31.48
N GLU A 3 10.25 -5.57 31.32
CA GLU A 3 10.55 -6.19 30.04
C GLU A 3 9.47 -5.72 29.04
N TYR A 4 9.83 -4.80 28.15
CA TYR A 4 9.07 -4.57 26.94
C TYR A 4 9.22 -5.82 26.10
N LYS A 5 8.27 -6.74 26.27
CA LYS A 5 8.07 -7.85 25.35
C LYS A 5 7.63 -7.22 24.03
N GLU A 6 8.60 -7.05 23.13
CA GLU A 6 8.33 -6.74 21.73
C GLU A 6 7.22 -7.70 21.28
N PRO A 7 6.13 -7.22 20.68
CA PRO A 7 5.11 -8.13 20.18
C PRO A 7 5.77 -9.01 19.12
N ASP A 8 5.98 -10.28 19.49
CA ASP A 8 6.22 -11.41 18.61
C ASP A 8 5.06 -11.46 17.60
N GLY A 9 5.18 -10.72 16.51
CA GLY A 9 4.04 -10.42 15.66
C GLY A 9 4.28 -9.17 14.83
N GLY A 10 5.32 -9.18 14.01
CA GLY A 10 5.27 -8.35 12.80
C GLY A 10 3.94 -8.68 12.12
N THR A 11 3.01 -7.73 12.09
CA THR A 11 1.77 -7.85 11.33
C THR A 11 2.16 -8.41 9.99
N PRO A 12 1.66 -9.60 9.58
CA PRO A 12 2.15 -10.23 8.37
C PRO A 12 1.85 -9.28 7.22
N GLU A 13 2.86 -8.63 6.68
CA GLU A 13 2.67 -7.77 5.52
C GLU A 13 2.26 -8.67 4.34
N PHE A 14 1.54 -8.09 3.39
CA PHE A 14 1.34 -8.78 2.13
C PHE A 14 2.70 -8.98 1.45
N ASP A 15 2.97 -10.20 0.98
CA ASP A 15 4.18 -10.45 0.17
C ASP A 15 4.09 -9.68 -1.15
N LEU A 16 5.22 -9.51 -1.85
CA LEU A 16 5.28 -8.82 -3.13
C LEU A 16 4.24 -9.33 -4.15
N GLN A 17 3.99 -10.65 -4.22
CA GLN A 17 2.99 -11.20 -5.13
C GLN A 17 1.57 -10.77 -4.75
N ASP A 18 1.26 -10.75 -3.45
CA ASP A 18 -0.02 -10.30 -2.93
C ASP A 18 -0.19 -8.79 -3.13
N GLY A 19 0.87 -8.01 -2.91
CA GLY A 19 0.90 -6.57 -3.15
C GLY A 19 0.61 -6.22 -4.60
N MET A 20 1.17 -6.97 -5.56
CA MET A 20 0.86 -6.79 -6.98
C MET A 20 -0.61 -7.14 -7.32
N ALA A 21 -1.14 -8.20 -6.72
CA ALA A 21 -2.55 -8.57 -6.90
C ALA A 21 -3.49 -7.48 -6.36
N LEU A 22 -3.17 -6.94 -5.17
CA LEU A 22 -3.90 -5.82 -4.57
C LEU A 22 -3.81 -4.55 -5.42
N ALA A 23 -2.62 -4.21 -5.93
CA ALA A 23 -2.43 -3.06 -6.83
C ALA A 23 -3.28 -3.18 -8.10
N ARG A 24 -3.25 -4.36 -8.73
CA ARG A 24 -4.05 -4.60 -9.92
C ARG A 24 -5.55 -4.49 -9.62
N ALA A 25 -6.01 -5.12 -8.55
CA ALA A 25 -7.41 -5.08 -8.15
C ALA A 25 -7.87 -3.64 -7.82
N TYR A 26 -7.05 -2.86 -7.12
CA TYR A 26 -7.32 -1.46 -6.84
C TYR A 26 -7.42 -0.61 -8.12
N LEU A 27 -6.58 -0.88 -9.13
CA LEU A 27 -6.65 -0.20 -10.43
C LEU A 27 -7.87 -0.61 -11.26
N GLU A 28 -8.39 -1.83 -11.08
CA GLU A 28 -9.61 -2.32 -11.75
C GLU A 28 -10.88 -1.76 -11.10
N ASP A 29 -11.02 -1.88 -9.77
CA ASP A 29 -12.11 -1.28 -8.99
C ASP A 29 -11.63 -0.89 -7.58
N PRO A 30 -11.31 0.39 -7.33
CA PRO A 30 -10.80 0.83 -6.03
C PRO A 30 -11.86 0.74 -4.93
N SER A 31 -13.14 0.61 -5.29
CA SER A 31 -14.24 0.48 -4.33
C SER A 31 -14.38 -0.93 -3.75
N ASN A 32 -13.79 -1.94 -4.40
CA ASN A 32 -13.91 -3.34 -4.00
C ASN A 32 -12.62 -4.12 -4.28
N VAL A 33 -11.61 -3.90 -3.45
CA VAL A 33 -10.33 -4.61 -3.56
C VAL A 33 -10.40 -5.92 -2.77
N PRO A 34 -10.39 -7.11 -3.40
CA PRO A 34 -10.34 -8.37 -2.68
C PRO A 34 -8.97 -8.64 -2.06
N CYS A 35 -8.97 -9.16 -0.83
CA CYS A 35 -7.78 -9.73 -0.23
C CYS A 35 -7.44 -11.05 -0.96
N PRO A 36 -6.19 -11.28 -1.40
CA PRO A 36 -5.80 -12.52 -2.07
C PRO A 36 -5.93 -13.78 -1.20
N HIS A 37 -5.97 -13.62 0.13
CA HIS A 37 -6.11 -14.72 1.09
C HIS A 37 -7.53 -14.87 1.65
N CYS A 38 -8.27 -13.77 1.78
CA CYS A 38 -9.55 -13.75 2.50
C CYS A 38 -10.77 -13.52 1.59
N GLY A 39 -10.57 -13.06 0.35
CA GLY A 39 -11.64 -12.73 -0.59
C GLY A 39 -12.12 -11.27 -0.53
N PRO A 40 -13.25 -10.96 -1.20
CA PRO A 40 -13.81 -9.61 -1.32
C PRO A 40 -14.36 -9.07 0.02
N ASP A 41 -14.71 -7.78 0.07
CA ASP A 41 -15.34 -7.10 1.23
C ASP A 41 -14.52 -7.14 2.54
N THR A 42 -13.24 -7.47 2.49
CA THR A 42 -12.37 -7.54 3.68
C THR A 42 -11.32 -6.44 3.75
N ILE A 43 -11.03 -5.77 2.63
CA ILE A 43 -10.04 -4.70 2.54
C ILE A 43 -10.72 -3.35 2.77
N GLU A 44 -10.12 -2.56 3.64
CA GLU A 44 -10.44 -1.15 3.84
C GLU A 44 -9.29 -0.27 3.32
N VAL A 45 -9.65 0.84 2.65
CA VAL A 45 -8.73 1.91 2.32
C VAL A 45 -8.61 2.84 3.53
N VAL A 46 -7.47 2.80 4.21
CA VAL A 46 -7.26 3.52 5.48
C VAL A 46 -6.92 4.99 5.23
N CYS A 47 -6.02 5.25 4.27
CA CYS A 47 -5.57 6.61 3.96
C CYS A 47 -4.91 6.67 2.59
N PHE A 48 -4.85 7.90 2.05
CA PHE A 48 -4.04 8.25 0.90
C PHE A 48 -2.91 9.17 1.36
N LEU A 49 -1.69 8.86 0.96
CA LEU A 49 -0.50 9.61 1.30
C LEU A 49 0.08 10.25 0.04
N ASP A 50 0.60 11.47 0.17
CA ASP A 50 1.30 12.14 -0.92
C ASP A 50 2.63 11.42 -1.19
N ALA A 51 2.77 10.88 -2.41
CA ALA A 51 3.94 10.07 -2.77
C ALA A 51 5.24 10.90 -2.72
N ARG A 52 5.19 12.17 -3.15
CA ARG A 52 6.36 13.08 -3.12
C ARG A 52 6.85 13.39 -1.72
N SER A 53 5.93 13.47 -0.76
CA SER A 53 6.24 13.66 0.65
C SER A 53 6.84 12.38 1.25
N MET A 54 6.34 11.21 0.85
CA MET A 54 6.88 9.91 1.25
C MET A 54 8.34 9.74 0.79
N GLU A 55 8.69 10.17 -0.43
CA GLU A 55 10.08 10.19 -0.92
C GLU A 55 11.02 11.05 -0.05
N ARG A 56 10.47 12.06 0.64
CA ARG A 56 11.21 12.91 1.59
C ARG A 56 11.16 12.39 3.03
N GLY A 57 10.58 11.21 3.25
CA GLY A 57 10.42 10.59 4.56
C GLY A 57 9.27 11.14 5.39
N ALA A 58 8.28 11.77 4.76
CA ALA A 58 7.11 12.34 5.44
C ALA A 58 5.79 11.69 4.98
N ALA A 59 5.05 11.12 5.92
CA ALA A 59 3.70 10.60 5.66
C ALA A 59 2.68 11.75 5.76
N VAL A 60 2.35 12.36 4.62
CA VAL A 60 1.39 13.46 4.54
C VAL A 60 0.08 12.97 3.95
N PRO A 61 -1.05 13.04 4.69
CA PRO A 61 -2.34 12.64 4.15
C PRO A 61 -2.77 13.58 3.03
N THR A 62 -3.31 13.01 1.96
CA THR A 62 -3.75 13.74 0.75
C THR A 62 -5.09 13.21 0.26
N SER A 63 -5.67 13.87 -0.75
CA SER A 63 -6.77 13.32 -1.53
C SER A 63 -6.22 12.44 -2.66
N PRO A 64 -6.97 11.44 -3.16
CA PRO A 64 -6.55 10.56 -4.25
C PRO A 64 -6.59 11.28 -5.62
N ASP A 65 -5.93 12.43 -5.71
CA ASP A 65 -5.78 13.25 -6.90
C ASP A 65 -4.28 13.32 -7.27
N GLY A 66 -3.92 12.82 -8.45
CA GLY A 66 -2.53 12.79 -8.90
C GLY A 66 -1.72 11.60 -8.36
N ASN A 67 -0.48 11.86 -7.91
CA ASN A 67 0.45 10.83 -7.43
C ASN A 67 0.26 10.61 -5.93
N TYR A 68 -0.17 9.41 -5.56
CA TYR A 68 -0.41 9.05 -4.17
C TYR A 68 -0.06 7.59 -3.90
N THR A 69 0.25 7.34 -2.64
CA THR A 69 0.36 5.99 -2.07
C THR A 69 -0.94 5.71 -1.31
N VAL A 70 -1.61 4.59 -1.61
CA VAL A 70 -2.79 4.14 -0.88
C VAL A 70 -2.41 3.10 0.16
N ILE A 71 -2.97 3.22 1.37
CA ILE A 71 -2.80 2.24 2.43
C ILE A 71 -4.04 1.38 2.52
N LEU A 72 -3.86 0.08 2.29
CA LEU A 72 -4.89 -0.95 2.38
C LEU A 72 -4.70 -1.78 3.65
N TYR A 73 -5.81 -2.14 4.29
CA TYR A 73 -5.80 -3.02 5.45
C TYR A 73 -6.87 -4.11 5.33
N CYS A 74 -6.48 -5.37 5.53
CA CYS A 74 -7.42 -6.48 5.60
C CYS A 74 -7.85 -6.75 7.04
N HIS A 75 -9.14 -6.59 7.32
CA HIS A 75 -9.70 -6.87 8.65
C HIS A 75 -9.74 -8.35 9.00
N SER A 76 -9.69 -9.25 8.00
CA SER A 76 -9.78 -10.69 8.24
C SER A 76 -8.42 -11.32 8.59
N CYS A 77 -7.36 -10.98 7.87
CA CYS A 77 -6.01 -11.50 8.14
C CYS A 77 -5.09 -10.52 8.87
N GLY A 78 -5.55 -9.30 9.17
CA GLY A 78 -4.79 -8.29 9.91
C GLY A 78 -3.57 -7.75 9.16
N ARG A 79 -3.57 -7.86 7.83
CA ARG A 79 -2.44 -7.49 6.97
C ARG A 79 -2.64 -6.11 6.38
N ALA A 80 -1.55 -5.35 6.28
CA ALA A 80 -1.54 -4.06 5.62
C ALA A 80 -0.66 -4.09 4.35
N ALA A 81 -1.01 -3.27 3.38
CA ALA A 81 -0.19 -3.00 2.19
C ALA A 81 -0.19 -1.50 1.91
N ALA A 82 0.99 -0.95 1.65
CA ALA A 82 1.15 0.36 1.05
C ALA A 82 1.39 0.17 -0.45
N LEU A 83 0.51 0.72 -1.28
CA LEU A 83 0.62 0.65 -2.73
C LEU A 83 0.92 2.04 -3.27
N ASP A 84 2.13 2.22 -3.79
CA ASP A 84 2.46 3.41 -4.54
C ASP A 84 1.90 3.26 -5.96
N LEU A 85 0.84 4.01 -6.25
CA LEU A 85 0.17 4.02 -7.56
C LEU A 85 0.55 5.26 -8.36
N SER A 86 1.60 5.95 -7.92
CA SER A 86 2.22 7.03 -8.68
C SER A 86 2.50 6.48 -10.07
N ARG A 87 1.85 7.09 -11.06
CA ARG A 87 2.00 6.68 -12.45
C ARG A 87 3.45 6.99 -12.78
N GLY A 88 4.30 5.96 -12.77
CA GLY A 88 5.71 6.11 -13.05
C GLY A 88 5.86 6.93 -14.31
N GLU A 89 6.48 8.08 -14.19
CA GLU A 89 7.36 8.58 -15.24
C GLU A 89 8.53 7.58 -15.33
N GLY A 90 8.26 6.38 -15.85
CA GLY A 90 9.25 5.49 -16.43
C GLY A 90 8.82 5.30 -17.88
N GLU A 91 9.58 5.67 -18.91
CA GLU A 91 11.02 5.84 -19.04
C GLU A 91 11.34 7.13 -19.81
N ASP A 92 12.11 8.05 -19.23
CA ASP A 92 13.00 8.93 -19.98
C ASP A 92 14.27 9.04 -19.13
N GLN A 93 15.46 8.88 -19.72
CA GLN A 93 16.78 8.91 -19.05
C GLN A 93 17.40 7.57 -18.56
N ARG A 94 17.44 6.57 -19.45
CA ARG A 94 18.64 5.75 -19.72
C ARG A 94 18.60 5.51 -21.24
N ASP A 95 19.21 6.35 -22.07
CA ASP A 95 20.62 6.28 -22.44
C ASP A 95 21.13 7.67 -22.86
N ALA A 96 22.00 8.25 -22.04
CA ALA A 96 22.97 9.25 -22.48
C ALA A 96 24.34 8.81 -21.96
N ALA A 97 25.05 8.04 -22.79
CA ALA A 97 26.50 7.85 -22.72
C ALA A 97 27.03 7.41 -24.09
#